data_AF-A0A922Z8C8-F1
#
_entry.id   AF-A0A922Z8C8-F1
#
_cell.length_a   1.000
_cell.length_b   1.000
_cell.length_c   1.000
_cell.angle_alpha   90.00
_cell.angle_beta   90.00
_cell.angle_gamma   90.00
#
_symmetry.space_group_name_H-M   'P 1'
#
loop_
_entity.id
_entity.type
_entity.pdbx_description
1 polymer ?
#
loop_
_entity_poly.entity_id
_entity_poly.type
_entity_poly.pdbx_seq_one_letter_code
_entity_poly.pdbx_strand_id
1 'polypeptide(L)'
;MKQIRECIDRAYKKLPPLRRKWRAQILNLKEYPFPVLILMHYQHVVLLYCVDRKKVIYSWHELPTDKRGHDAAIAYLEELAQGEPLTN
;
A
#
# COMPACT_ATOMS: atom_id res chain seq x y z
N MET A 1 -2.49 0.75 -11.99
CA MET A 1 -3.79 1.43 -11.84
C MET A 1 -3.59 2.80 -11.18
N LYS A 2 -4.06 3.91 -11.79
CA LYS A 2 -3.80 5.28 -11.29
C LYS A 2 -4.28 5.52 -9.85
N GLN A 3 -5.44 4.98 -9.49
CA GLN A 3 -6.01 5.14 -8.15
C GLN A 3 -5.15 4.50 -7.05
N ILE A 4 -4.55 3.33 -7.32
CA ILE A 4 -3.68 2.63 -6.34
C ILE A 4 -2.40 3.41 -6.10
N ARG A 5 -1.76 3.89 -7.18
CA ARG A 5 -0.56 4.73 -7.09
C ARG A 5 -0.83 5.97 -6.24
N GLU A 6 -1.91 6.70 -6.54
CA GLU A 6 -2.32 7.89 -5.78
C GLU A 6 -2.60 7.57 -4.30
N CYS A 7 -3.27 6.46 -3.99
CA CYS A 7 -3.49 6.03 -2.61
C CYS A 7 -2.16 5.80 -1.87
N ILE A 8 -1.24 5.06 -2.48
CA ILE A 8 0.06 4.73 -1.90
C ILE A 8 0.92 6.00 -1.76
N ASP A 9 1.00 6.84 -2.78
CA ASP A 9 1.70 8.13 -2.75
C ASP A 9 1.24 9.01 -1.59
N ARG A 10 -0.08 9.11 -1.38
CA ARG A 10 -0.64 9.88 -0.27
C ARG A 10 -0.24 9.31 1.08
N ALA A 11 -0.19 7.99 1.22
CA ALA A 11 0.29 7.35 2.44
C ALA A 11 1.75 7.69 2.73
N TYR A 12 2.64 7.61 1.74
CA TYR A 12 4.04 8.02 1.86
C TYR A 12 4.20 9.51 2.18
N LYS A 13 3.36 10.36 1.58
CA LYS A 13 3.35 11.82 1.80
C LYS A 13 2.58 12.25 3.07
N LYS A 14 2.08 11.31 3.88
CA LYS A 14 1.25 11.57 5.07
C LYS A 14 0.03 12.45 4.80
N LEU A 15 -0.52 12.36 3.59
CA LEU A 15 -1.73 13.08 3.19
C LEU A 15 -2.99 12.27 3.58
N PRO A 16 -4.14 12.93 3.84
CA PRO A 16 -5.38 12.22 4.16
C PRO A 16 -5.76 11.18 3.09
N PRO A 17 -6.29 10.00 3.44
CA PRO A 17 -6.69 9.03 2.44
C PRO A 17 -7.82 9.57 1.57
N LEU A 18 -7.89 9.10 0.31
CA LEU A 18 -9.01 9.41 -0.56
C LEU A 18 -10.31 8.86 0.06
N ARG A 19 -11.42 9.62 -0.03
CA ARG A 19 -12.77 9.12 0.25
C ARG A 19 -13.27 8.21 -0.89
N ARG A 20 -12.47 7.20 -1.23
CA ARG A 20 -12.76 6.21 -2.27
C ARG A 20 -12.70 4.81 -1.67
N LYS A 21 -12.99 3.81 -2.52
CA LYS A 21 -12.94 2.38 -2.19
C LYS A 21 -11.54 1.96 -1.72
N TRP A 22 -10.50 2.45 -2.38
CA TRP A 22 -9.11 2.16 -2.03
C TRP A 22 -8.56 3.16 -1.04
N ARG A 23 -7.86 2.67 -0.02
CA ARG A 23 -7.19 3.48 1.01
C ARG A 23 -5.86 2.86 1.35
N ALA A 24 -4.82 3.68 1.47
CA ALA A 24 -3.53 3.25 2.00
C ALA A 24 -3.12 4.14 3.17
N GLN A 25 -2.48 3.55 4.16
CA GLN A 25 -1.94 4.24 5.32
C GLN A 25 -0.65 3.54 5.77
N ILE A 26 0.30 4.32 6.28
CA ILE A 26 1.50 3.78 6.93
C ILE A 26 1.30 3.93 8.44
N LEU A 27 1.32 2.82 9.17
CA LEU A 27 1.08 2.78 10.61
C LEU A 27 2.21 2.02 11.31
N ASN A 28 2.51 2.44 12.54
CA ASN A 28 3.34 1.67 13.46
C ASN A 28 2.41 0.75 14.26
N LEU A 29 2.28 -0.50 13.80
CA LEU A 29 1.45 -1.52 14.43
C LEU A 29 2.21 -2.13 15.61
N LYS A 30 1.52 -2.50 16.69
CA LYS A 30 2.18 -3.09 17.88
C LYS A 30 2.81 -4.44 17.59
N GLU A 31 2.24 -5.16 16.63
CA GLU A 31 2.64 -6.49 16.20
C GLU A 31 3.93 -6.49 15.38
N TYR A 32 4.34 -5.33 14.85
CA TYR A 32 5.49 -5.21 13.96
C TYR A 32 6.46 -4.13 14.46
N PRO A 33 7.76 -4.42 14.59
CA PRO A 33 8.75 -3.45 15.06
C PRO A 33 9.14 -2.40 14.00
N PHE A 34 8.40 -2.31 12.89
CA PHE A 34 8.68 -1.45 11.74
C PHE A 34 7.37 -0.84 11.20
N PRO A 35 7.44 0.29 10.48
CA PRO A 35 6.28 0.87 9.82
C PRO A 35 5.70 -0.08 8.76
N VAL A 36 4.38 -0.24 8.79
CA VAL A 36 3.63 -1.09 7.87
C VAL A 36 2.71 -0.23 7.02
N LEU A 37 2.87 -0.32 5.70
CA LEU A 37 1.88 0.17 4.75
C LEU A 37 0.74 -0.85 4.68
N ILE A 38 -0.47 -0.38 4.96
CA ILE A 38 -1.72 -1.13 4.88
C ILE A 38 -2.49 -0.61 3.67
N LEU A 39 -2.82 -1.50 2.73
CA LEU A 39 -3.75 -1.22 1.64
C LEU A 39 -5.08 -1.90 1.92
N MET A 40 -6.15 -1.11 1.88
CA MET A 40 -7.52 -1.59 2.06
C MET A 40 -8.35 -1.32 0.81
N HIS A 41 -9.26 -2.26 0.53
CA HIS A 41 -10.39 -2.03 -0.36
C HIS A 41 -11.66 -2.08 0.47
N TYR A 42 -12.46 -1.02 0.45
CA TYR A 42 -13.58 -0.80 1.36
C TYR A 42 -13.20 -0.97 2.85
N GLN A 43 -13.48 -2.15 3.41
CA GLN A 43 -13.29 -2.49 4.82
C GLN A 43 -12.33 -3.67 5.02
N HIS A 44 -11.83 -4.30 3.95
CA HIS A 44 -10.91 -5.44 4.07
C HIS A 44 -9.48 -5.06 3.69
N VAL A 45 -8.54 -5.72 4.35
CA VAL A 45 -7.11 -5.59 4.08
C VAL A 45 -6.75 -6.43 2.86
N VAL A 46 -6.13 -5.78 1.88
CA VAL A 46 -5.66 -6.40 0.64
C VAL A 46 -4.16 -6.67 0.69
N LEU A 47 -3.39 -5.77 1.31
CA LEU A 47 -1.94 -5.87 1.39
C LEU A 47 -1.41 -5.26 2.70
N LEU A 48 -0.47 -5.95 3.34
CA LEU A 48 0.43 -5.39 4.33
C LEU A 48 1.85 -5.43 3.77
N TYR A 49 2.56 -4.31 3.86
CA TYR A 49 3.89 -4.15 3.30
C TYR A 49 4.83 -3.48 4.29
N CYS A 50 5.97 -4.09 4.55
CA CYS A 50 7.04 -3.51 5.36
C CYS A 50 7.75 -2.44 4.52
N VAL A 51 7.62 -1.19 4.95
CA VAL A 51 8.17 -0.05 4.21
C VAL A 51 9.70 -0.08 4.19
N ASP A 52 10.31 -0.37 5.34
CA ASP A 52 11.78 -0.34 5.49
C ASP A 52 12.46 -1.47 4.72
N ARG A 53 11.91 -2.69 4.80
CA ARG A 53 12.48 -3.89 4.17
C ARG A 53 11.99 -4.11 2.76
N LYS A 54 11.11 -3.23 2.27
CA LYS A 54 10.51 -3.30 0.94
C LYS A 54 9.90 -4.68 0.64
N LYS A 55 9.16 -5.25 1.60
CA LYS A 55 8.67 -6.64 1.52
C LYS A 55 7.19 -6.77 1.88
N VAL A 56 6.47 -7.61 1.13
CA VAL A 56 5.09 -7.99 1.46
C VAL A 56 5.07 -8.88 2.71
N ILE A 57 4.23 -8.50 3.68
CA ILE A 57 3.99 -9.23 4.93
C ILE A 57 2.75 -10.10 4.78
N TYR A 58 1.69 -9.54 4.19
CA TYR A 58 0.41 -10.20 3.99
C TYR A 58 -0.19 -9.74 2.66
N SER A 59 -0.84 -10.67 1.98
CA SER A 59 -1.50 -10.45 0.70
C SER A 59 -2.74 -11.33 0.63
N TRP A 60 -3.87 -10.73 0.28
CA TRP A 60 -5.12 -11.46 0.06
C TRP A 60 -6.07 -10.67 -0.84
N HIS A 61 -6.87 -11.39 -1.62
CA HIS A 61 -7.92 -10.82 -2.45
C HIS A 61 -9.06 -11.83 -2.63
N GLU A 62 -10.30 -11.37 -2.63
CA GLU A 62 -11.47 -12.23 -2.87
C GLU A 62 -12.00 -12.04 -4.28
N LEU A 63 -12.24 -10.78 -4.65
CA LEU A 63 -12.88 -10.44 -5.90
C LEU A 63 -11.86 -10.11 -6.99
N PRO A 64 -12.20 -10.28 -8.29
CA PRO A 64 -11.33 -9.89 -9.40
C PRO A 64 -10.88 -8.43 -9.35
N THR A 65 -11.72 -7.54 -8.80
CA THR A 65 -11.38 -6.12 -8.61
C THR A 65 -10.30 -5.93 -7.55
N ASP A 66 -10.34 -6.73 -6.47
CA ASP A 66 -9.33 -6.72 -5.42
C ASP A 66 -8.01 -7.17 -5.99
N LYS A 67 -8.01 -8.28 -6.74
CA LYS A 67 -6.83 -8.82 -7.42
C LYS A 67 -6.19 -7.77 -8.34
N ARG A 68 -6.98 -7.07 -9.16
CA ARG A 68 -6.43 -5.99 -10.02
C ARG A 68 -5.78 -4.85 -9.23
N GLY A 69 -6.38 -4.47 -8.10
CA GLY A 69 -5.82 -3.42 -7.24
C GLY A 69 -4.58 -3.89 -6.48
N HIS A 70 -4.61 -5.12 -5.98
CA HIS A 70 -3.51 -5.83 -5.36
C HIS A 70 -2.29 -5.93 -6.28
N ASP A 71 -2.47 -6.50 -7.48
CA ASP A 71 -1.39 -6.68 -8.46
C ASP A 71 -0.80 -5.32 -8.87
N ALA A 72 -1.65 -4.30 -9.01
CA ALA A 72 -1.20 -2.94 -9.27
C ALA A 72 -0.43 -2.31 -8.09
N ALA A 73 -0.74 -2.70 -6.86
CA ALA A 73 -0.04 -2.22 -5.67
C ALA A 73 1.33 -2.85 -5.54
N ILE A 74 1.43 -4.18 -5.72
CA ILE A 74 2.70 -4.90 -5.71
C ILE A 74 3.64 -4.33 -6.78
N ALA A 75 3.18 -4.25 -8.04
CA ALA A 75 4.01 -3.73 -9.12
C ALA A 75 4.53 -2.31 -8.82
N TYR A 76 3.69 -1.45 -8.23
CA TYR A 76 4.11 -0.10 -7.87
C TYR A 76 5.09 -0.06 -6.68
N LEU A 77 4.89 -0.90 -5.67
CA LEU A 77 5.81 -1.00 -4.54
C LEU A 77 7.16 -1.59 -4.96
N GLU A 78 7.18 -2.52 -5.93
CA GLU A 78 8.40 -3.03 -6.57
C GLU A 78 9.12 -1.93 -7.35
N GLU A 79 8.41 -1.11 -8.13
CA GLU A 79 8.97 0.08 -8.79
C GLU A 79 9.61 1.03 -7.75
N LEU A 80 8.91 1.33 -6.64
CA LEU A 80 9.44 2.16 -5.55
C LEU A 80 10.62 1.50 -4.81
N ALA A 81 10.66 0.17 -4.78
CA ALA A 81 11.74 -0.57 -4.15
C ALA A 81 13.03 -0.50 -4.98
N GLN A 82 12.91 -0.43 -6.31
CA GLN A 82 14.02 -0.37 -7.26
C GLN A 82 14.48 1.07 -7.56
N GLY A 83 13.63 2.07 -7.39
CA GLY A 83 13.98 3.49 -7.53
C GLY A 83 14.69 4.08 -6.30
N GLU A 84 15.65 4.98 -6.55
CA GLU A 84 16.22 5.88 -5.53
C GLU A 84 15.12 6.68 -4.80
N PRO A 85 15.34 7.11 -3.54
CA PRO A 85 14.27 7.65 -2.69
C PRO A 85 13.54 8.82 -3.36
N LEU A 86 12.22 8.86 -3.19
CA LEU A 86 11.37 10.00 -3.56
C LEU A 86 11.83 11.24 -2.78
N THR A 87 12.83 11.95 -3.31
CA THR A 87 13.21 13.30 -2.89
C THR A 87 12.10 14.25 -3.28
N ASN A 88 11.49 14.88 -2.28
CA ASN A 88 11.06 16.27 -2.38
C ASN A 88 11.94 17.07 -1.44
#